data_AF-A0A235EY11-F1
#
_entry.id   AF-A0A235EY11-F1
#
_cell.length_a   1.000
_cell.length_b   1.000
_cell.length_c   1.000
_cell.angle_alpha   90.00
_cell.angle_beta   90.00
_cell.angle_gamma   90.00
#
_symmetry.space_group_name_H-M   'P 1'
#
loop_
_entity.id
_entity.type
_entity.pdbx_description
1 polymer ?
#
loop_
_entity_poly.entity_id
_entity_poly.type
_entity_poly.pdbx_seq_one_letter_code
_entity_poly.pdbx_strand_id
1 'polypeptide(L)' 'MFDSVTQSELRTQMERHLLMVEEVLGGLDQFVQGLERRITRIEEGLGLEPDGLSTSGWVAELQRVKTELVAIRRASGIQ' A
#
# COMPACT_ATOMS: atom_id res chain seq x y z
N MET A 1 -23.65 3.60 49.94
CA MET A 1 -23.28 2.27 49.40
C MET A 1 -23.67 2.09 47.92
N PHE A 2 -24.51 2.95 47.33
CA PHE A 2 -24.87 2.91 45.89
C PHE A 2 -23.91 3.69 44.97
N ASP A 3 -23.13 4.66 45.49
CA ASP A 3 -22.23 5.50 44.65
C ASP A 3 -20.93 4.78 44.21
N SER A 4 -20.50 3.75 44.93
CA SER A 4 -19.30 2.98 44.57
C SER A 4 -19.56 1.91 43.50
N VAL A 5 -20.81 1.46 43.37
CA VAL A 5 -21.21 0.42 42.40
C VAL A 5 -21.26 1.02 40.98
N THR A 6 -21.66 2.28 40.83
CA THR A 6 -21.72 2.96 39.52
C THR A 6 -20.33 3.38 39.00
N GLN A 7 -19.43 3.84 39.88
CA GLN A 7 -18.10 4.29 39.46
C GLN A 7 -17.18 3.13 39.08
N SER A 8 -17.27 1.98 39.77
CA SER A 8 -16.49 0.79 39.37
C SER A 8 -17.00 0.20 38.06
N GLU A 9 -18.32 0.14 37.86
CA GLU A 9 -18.92 -0.36 36.62
C GLU A 9 -18.59 0.54 35.43
N LEU A 10 -18.67 1.87 35.59
CA LEU A 10 -18.27 2.82 34.56
C LEU A 10 -16.79 2.64 34.20
N ARG A 11 -15.91 2.48 35.20
CA ARG A 11 -14.48 2.23 34.97
C ARG A 11 -14.27 0.94 34.18
N THR A 12 -14.92 -0.15 34.56
CA THR A 12 -14.83 -1.42 33.83
C THR A 12 -15.38 -1.32 32.41
N GLN A 13 -16.45 -0.54 32.17
CA GLN A 13 -16.95 -0.28 30.82
C GLN A 13 -15.96 0.55 29.98
N MET A 14 -15.33 1.56 30.58
CA MET A 14 -14.32 2.37 29.92
C MET A 14 -13.08 1.53 29.56
N GLU A 15 -12.61 0.69 30.47
CA GLU A 15 -11.49 -0.24 30.21
C GLU A 15 -11.80 -1.18 29.05
N ARG A 16 -13.01 -1.76 29.00
CA ARG A 16 -13.46 -2.58 27.87
C ARG A 16 -13.53 -1.80 26.57
N HIS A 17 -14.02 -0.57 26.61
CA HIS A 17 -14.11 0.26 25.42
C HIS A 17 -12.72 0.63 24.88
N LEU A 18 -11.78 0.96 25.76
CA LEU A 18 -10.39 1.23 25.38
C LEU A 18 -9.72 0.01 24.75
N LEU A 19 -9.96 -1.19 25.30
CA LEU A 19 -9.47 -2.44 24.69
C LEU A 19 -10.04 -2.66 23.29
N MET A 20 -11.34 -2.46 23.09
CA MET A 20 -11.95 -2.57 21.75
C MET A 20 -11.38 -1.55 20.76
N VAL A 21 -11.12 -0.32 21.21
CA VAL A 21 -10.48 0.71 20.38
C VAL A 21 -9.06 0.30 20.01
N GLU A 22 -8.29 -0.23 20.96
CA GLU A 22 -6.93 -0.71 20.73
C GLU A 22 -6.90 -1.86 19.70
N GLU A 23 -7.85 -2.79 19.78
CA GLU A 23 -8.01 -3.87 18.79
C GLU A 23 -8.28 -3.32 17.38
N VAL A 24 -9.17 -2.33 17.24
CA VAL A 24 -9.46 -1.71 15.94
C VAL A 24 -8.24 -0.96 15.41
N LEU A 25 -7.56 -0.19 16.25
CA LEU A 25 -6.36 0.55 15.85
C LEU A 25 -5.23 -0.41 15.44
N GLY A 26 -5.04 -1.52 16.16
CA GLY A 26 -4.10 -2.57 15.79
C GLY A 26 -4.45 -3.23 14.45
N GLY A 27 -5.74 -3.47 14.19
CA GLY A 27 -6.20 -3.98 12.90
C GLY A 27 -5.96 -3.00 11.74
N LEU A 28 -6.16 -1.70 11.97
CA LEU A 28 -5.88 -0.66 10.98
C LEU A 28 -4.39 -0.54 10.67
N ASP A 29 -3.52 -0.61 11.68
CA ASP A 29 -2.07 -0.59 11.49
C ASP A 29 -1.59 -1.76 10.61
N GLN A 30 -2.08 -2.97 10.88
CA GLN A 30 -1.78 -4.15 10.06
C GLN A 30 -2.28 -3.99 8.61
N PHE A 31 -3.45 -3.38 8.42
CA PHE A 31 -3.99 -3.12 7.09
C PHE A 31 -3.13 -2.12 6.31
N VAL A 32 -2.71 -1.03 6.95
CA VAL A 32 -1.82 -0.02 6.33
C VAL A 32 -0.48 -0.66 5.94
N GLN A 33 0.15 -1.43 6.83
CA GLN A 33 1.38 -2.16 6.49
C GLN A 33 1.18 -3.12 5.31
N GLY A 34 0.01 -3.75 5.20
CA GLY A 34 -0.36 -4.58 4.06
C GLY A 34 -0.44 -3.81 2.76
N LEU A 35 -0.97 -2.58 2.79
CA LEU A 35 -1.02 -1.68 1.64
C LEU A 35 0.38 -1.21 1.23
N GLU A 36 1.23 -0.81 2.18
CA GLU A 36 2.60 -0.38 1.91
C GLU A 36 3.39 -1.47 1.17
N ARG A 37 3.35 -2.71 1.67
CA ARG A 37 4.01 -3.85 0.99
C ARG A 37 3.46 -4.14 -0.41
N ARG A 38 2.19 -3.83 -0.67
CA ARG A 38 1.61 -3.96 -2.02
C ARG A 38 2.07 -2.84 -2.93
N ILE A 39 2.12 -1.61 -2.42
CA ILE A 39 2.60 -0.44 -3.15
C ILE A 39 4.08 -0.64 -3.51
N THR A 40 4.94 -1.00 -2.56
CA THR A 40 6.36 -1.26 -2.81
C THR A 40 6.57 -2.31 -3.89
N ARG A 41 5.82 -3.42 -3.86
CA ARG A 41 5.91 -4.44 -4.93
C ARG A 41 5.45 -3.94 -6.30
N ILE A 42 4.45 -3.06 -6.33
CA ILE A 42 4.00 -2.43 -7.57
C ILE A 42 5.09 -1.46 -8.06
N GLU A 43 5.69 -0.67 -7.19
CA GLU A 43 6.78 0.25 -7.52
C GLU A 43 8.00 -0.50 -8.05
N GLU A 44 8.42 -1.58 -7.37
CA GLU A 44 9.48 -2.49 -7.82
C GLU A 44 9.16 -3.12 -9.18
N GLY A 45 7.94 -3.65 -9.36
CA GLY A 45 7.51 -4.29 -10.60
C GLY A 45 7.45 -3.31 -11.77
N LEU A 46 7.03 -2.07 -11.52
CA LEU A 46 7.03 -1.00 -12.50
C LEU A 46 8.43 -0.40 -12.70
N GLY A 47 9.36 -0.65 -11.78
CA GLY A 47 10.71 -0.08 -11.75
C GLY A 47 10.72 1.41 -11.44
N LEU A 48 9.72 1.92 -10.73
CA LEU A 48 9.64 3.33 -10.34
C LEU A 48 10.61 3.57 -9.18
N GLU A 49 11.78 4.14 -9.47
CA GLU A 49 12.61 4.76 -8.43
C GLU A 49 11.97 6.09 -7.98
N PRO A 50 12.30 6.60 -6.76
CA PRO A 50 11.72 7.84 -6.21
C PRO A 50 11.78 9.06 -7.14
N ASP A 51 12.72 9.07 -8.10
CA ASP A 51 12.95 10.16 -9.05
C ASP A 51 12.25 9.97 -10.41
N GLY A 52 11.41 8.93 -10.56
CA GLY A 52 10.50 8.78 -11.72
C GLY A 52 11.17 8.36 -13.05
N LEU A 53 12.45 7.99 -13.03
CA LEU A 53 13.16 7.42 -14.18
C LEU A 53 13.49 5.96 -13.92
N SER A 54 12.83 5.08 -14.66
CA SER A 54 12.95 3.64 -14.49
C SER A 54 14.00 3.06 -15.46
N THR A 55 15.09 2.50 -14.91
CA THR A 55 16.12 1.78 -15.67
C THR A 55 15.91 0.25 -15.68
N SER A 56 14.88 -0.25 -15.00
CA SER A 56 14.56 -1.69 -14.86
C SER A 56 13.05 -1.92 -14.67
N GLY A 57 12.54 -3.15 -14.71
CA GLY A 57 11.10 -3.43 -14.48
C GLY A 57 10.21 -3.36 -15.73
N TRP A 58 8.89 -3.58 -15.53
CA TRP A 58 7.93 -3.78 -16.64
C TRP A 58 7.78 -2.56 -17.54
N VAL A 59 7.88 -1.34 -17.00
CA VAL A 59 7.76 -0.11 -17.79
C VAL A 59 8.98 0.10 -18.69
N ALA A 60 10.18 -0.16 -18.17
CA ALA A 60 11.42 -0.09 -18.93
C ALA A 60 11.40 -1.10 -20.09
N GLU A 61 10.97 -2.34 -19.84
CA GLU A 61 10.87 -3.36 -20.90
C GLU A 61 9.80 -3.00 -21.95
N LEU A 62 8.66 -2.45 -21.54
CA LEU A 62 7.63 -1.93 -22.46
C LEU A 62 8.16 -0.80 -23.35
N GLN A 63 8.93 0.15 -22.78
CA GLN A 63 9.55 1.20 -23.58
C GLN A 63 10.60 0.65 -24.55
N ARG A 64 11.36 -0.36 -24.14
CA ARG A 64 12.32 -1.05 -24.99
C ARG A 64 11.61 -1.74 -26.16
N VAL A 65 10.59 -2.54 -25.89
CA VAL A 65 9.77 -3.22 -26.92
C VAL A 65 9.11 -2.21 -27.86
N LYS A 66 8.56 -1.10 -27.32
CA LYS A 66 8.02 -0.01 -28.16
C LYS A 66 9.08 0.56 -29.10
N THR A 67 10.30 0.77 -28.60
CA THR A 67 11.40 1.32 -29.39
C THR A 67 11.84 0.36 -30.48
N GLU A 68 11.98 -0.94 -30.16
CA GLU A 68 12.27 -2.00 -31.12
C GLU A 68 11.16 -2.10 -32.19
N LEU A 69 9.89 -2.05 -31.79
CA LEU A 69 8.74 -2.08 -32.71
C LEU A 69 8.73 -0.88 -33.66
N VAL A 70 9.03 0.32 -33.16
CA VAL A 70 9.17 1.53 -33.98
C VAL A 70 10.34 1.39 -34.96
N ALA A 71 11.46 0.81 -34.54
CA ALA A 71 12.60 0.55 -35.41
C ALA A 71 12.24 -0.44 -36.53
N ILE A 72 11.55 -1.53 -36.20
CA ILE A 72 11.07 -2.52 -37.17
C ILE A 72 10.07 -1.89 -38.14
N ARG A 73 9.10 -1.11 -37.64
CA ARG A 73 8.11 -0.39 -38.47
C ARG A 73 8.80 0.55 -39.47
N ARG A 74 9.81 1.30 -39.01
CA ARG A 74 10.62 2.19 -39.87
C ARG A 74 11.42 1.40 -40.91
N ALA A 75 12.05 0.29 -40.51
CA ALA A 75 12.81 -0.57 -41.42
C ALA A 75 11.93 -1.27 -42.46
N SER A 76 10.67 -1.55 -42.11
CA SER A 76 9.71 -2.25 -42.97
C SER A 76 8.91 -1.33 -43.89
N GLY A 77 9.10 0.00 -43.81
CA GLY A 77 8.39 0.98 -44.65
C GLY A 77 6.89 1.09 -44.37
N ILE A 78 6.41 0.53 -43.25
CA ILE A 78 5.00 0.59 -42.85
C ILE A 78 4.80 1.94 -42.15
N GLN A 79 4.15 2.90 -42.83
CA GLN A 79 3.81 4.20 -42.24
C GLN A 79 2.73 4.08 -41.18
#